data_AF-A0A803VJT9-F1
#
_entry.id   AF-A0A803VJT9-F1
#
_cell.length_a   1.000
_cell.length_b   1.000
_cell.length_c   1.000
_cell.angle_alpha   90.00
_cell.angle_beta   90.00
_cell.angle_gamma   90.00
#
_symmetry.space_group_name_H-M   'P 1'
#
loop_
_entity.id
_entity.type
_entity.pdbx_description
1 polymer ?
#
loop_
_entity_poly.entity_id
_entity_poly.type
_entity_poly.pdbx_seq_one_letter_code
_entity_poly.pdbx_strand_id
1 'polypeptide(L)'
;APPPPPPPPPPPPPPPPPPPPPPPPPPPPPPPPPPPPPPPPPPPPPPPPSGQVGSAQEPAPGPAEGIHCSHAALACPCLCLSQAADRLPLDARWVSSGQVGEFCPGGWALARLLIVYPWTQRFFATFGNLSSPTAILGNPMVRAHGKKVLTSFGEAVKNLDSIKKSFAQLSKLHCDKLHVDPENFRLLGDILIVVLAGHFGKDFTPACQAAWQKMVRVVAHALAHEYH
;
A
#
# COMPACT_ATOMS: atom_id res chain seq x y z
N ALA A 1 -7.85 -105.29 21.40
CA ALA A 1 -8.52 -104.01 21.06
C ALA A 1 -7.54 -103.15 20.30
N PRO A 2 -7.96 -102.39 19.27
CA PRO A 2 -7.07 -101.46 18.58
C PRO A 2 -6.57 -100.38 19.55
N PRO A 3 -5.33 -99.87 19.36
CA PRO A 3 -4.82 -98.78 20.18
C PRO A 3 -5.69 -97.53 20.02
N PRO A 4 -5.85 -96.72 21.08
CA PRO A 4 -6.60 -95.48 20.99
C PRO A 4 -5.94 -94.54 19.96
N PRO A 5 -6.74 -93.73 19.24
CA PRO A 5 -6.21 -92.75 18.31
C PRO A 5 -5.31 -91.74 19.06
N PRO A 6 -4.27 -91.21 18.39
CA PRO A 6 -3.44 -90.18 18.98
C PRO A 6 -4.26 -88.94 19.31
N PRO A 7 -3.91 -88.19 20.37
CA PRO A 7 -4.58 -86.96 20.70
C PRO A 7 -4.45 -85.95 19.54
N PRO A 8 -5.45 -85.07 19.34
CA PRO A 8 -5.36 -84.02 18.34
C PRO A 8 -4.18 -83.10 18.64
N PRO A 9 -3.55 -82.51 17.59
CA PRO A 9 -2.50 -81.54 17.79
C PRO A 9 -3.02 -80.33 18.57
N PRO A 10 -2.18 -79.68 19.39
CA PRO A 10 -2.57 -78.47 20.10
C PRO A 10 -2.94 -77.37 19.09
N PRO A 11 -3.89 -76.48 19.44
CA PRO A 11 -4.22 -75.35 18.60
C PRO A 11 -2.99 -74.46 18.37
N PRO A 12 -2.89 -73.79 17.21
CA PRO A 12 -1.82 -72.84 16.95
C PRO A 12 -1.85 -71.69 17.98
N PRO A 13 -0.69 -71.10 18.32
CA PRO A 13 -0.66 -69.95 19.19
C PRO A 13 -1.44 -68.77 18.57
N PRO A 14 -2.06 -67.91 19.40
CA PRO A 14 -2.72 -66.72 18.90
C PRO A 14 -1.72 -65.81 18.17
N PRO A 15 -2.17 -65.04 17.15
CA PRO A 15 -1.32 -64.08 16.48
C PRO A 15 -0.82 -63.03 17.48
N PRO A 16 0.39 -62.47 17.27
CA PRO A 16 0.88 -61.38 18.10
C PRO A 16 -0.06 -60.17 18.02
N PRO A 17 -0.17 -59.37 19.09
CA PRO A 17 -0.94 -58.14 19.07
C PRO A 17 -0.39 -57.18 18.00
N PRO A 18 -1.26 -56.33 17.40
CA PRO A 18 -0.80 -55.31 16.47
C PRO A 18 0.18 -54.35 17.15
N PRO A 19 1.13 -53.77 16.41
CA PRO A 19 2.02 -52.76 16.95
C PRO A 19 1.21 -51.55 17.46
N PRO A 20 1.70 -50.83 18.50
CA PRO A 20 1.07 -49.61 18.95
C PRO A 20 1.03 -48.56 17.82
N PRO A 21 0.03 -47.68 17.80
CA PRO A 21 -0.02 -46.59 16.85
C PRO A 21 1.21 -45.68 17.02
N PRO A 22 1.68 -45.02 15.95
CA PRO A 22 2.76 -44.05 16.05
C PRO A 22 2.36 -42.91 16.99
N PRO A 23 3.33 -42.27 17.67
CA PRO A 23 3.07 -41.11 18.49
C PRO A 23 2.47 -39.97 17.64
N PRO A 24 1.64 -39.11 18.24
CA PRO A 24 1.13 -37.93 17.55
C PRO A 24 2.29 -37.02 17.11
N PRO A 25 2.12 -36.28 16.00
CA PRO A 25 3.13 -35.30 15.58
C PRO A 25 3.34 -34.25 16.67
N PRO A 26 4.55 -33.68 16.79
CA PRO A 26 4.80 -32.58 17.71
C PRO A 26 3.88 -31.38 17.38
N PRO A 27 3.53 -30.57 18.39
CA PRO A 27 2.77 -29.35 18.15
C PRO A 27 3.53 -28.43 17.20
N PRO A 28 2.83 -27.59 16.41
CA PRO A 28 3.47 -26.61 15.55
C PRO A 28 4.31 -25.65 16.41
N PRO A 29 5.42 -25.12 15.87
CA PRO A 29 6.20 -24.11 16.56
C PRO A 29 5.34 -22.87 16.87
N PRO A 30 5.65 -22.14 17.94
CA PRO A 30 4.96 -20.88 18.24
C PRO A 30 5.11 -19.90 17.06
N PRO A 31 4.12 -19.00 16.85
CA PRO A 31 4.25 -17.98 15.83
C PRO A 31 5.49 -17.11 16.09
N PRO A 32 6.13 -16.59 15.04
CA PRO A 32 7.23 -15.65 15.20
C PRO A 32 6.77 -14.40 15.98
N PRO A 33 7.66 -13.74 16.72
CA PRO A 33 7.34 -12.49 17.39
C PRO A 33 6.87 -11.45 16.37
N PRO A 34 6.00 -10.49 16.77
CA PRO A 34 5.61 -9.40 15.90
C PRO A 34 6.85 -8.60 15.44
N PRO A 35 6.85 -8.04 14.22
CA PRO A 35 7.94 -7.20 13.77
C PRO A 35 8.08 -5.97 14.68
N PRO A 36 9.30 -5.43 14.82
CA PRO A 36 9.49 -4.19 15.56
C PRO A 36 8.68 -3.05 14.93
N PRO A 37 8.25 -2.05 15.72
CA PRO A 37 7.59 -0.86 15.17
C PRO A 37 8.51 -0.16 14.16
N PRO A 38 7.95 0.49 13.12
CA PRO A 38 8.74 1.23 12.15
C PRO A 38 9.52 2.36 12.85
N PRO A 39 10.71 2.72 12.34
CA PRO A 39 11.47 3.83 12.88
C PRO A 39 10.66 5.14 12.74
N PRO A 40 10.84 6.10 13.65
CA PRO A 40 10.22 7.41 13.53
C PRO A 40 10.65 8.09 12.21
N PRO A 41 9.80 8.93 11.61
CA PRO A 41 10.16 9.66 10.39
C PRO A 41 11.39 10.57 10.64
N PRO A 42 12.22 10.81 9.62
CA PRO A 42 13.34 11.73 9.74
C PRO A 42 12.84 13.15 10.08
N PRO A 43 13.63 13.95 10.83
CA PRO A 43 13.29 15.34 11.08
C PRO A 43 13.20 16.13 9.76
N PRO A 44 12.37 17.18 9.71
CA PRO A 44 12.27 18.04 8.53
C PRO A 44 13.63 18.71 8.23
N PRO A 45 13.94 18.98 6.95
CA PRO A 45 15.15 19.71 6.59
C PRO A 45 15.13 21.13 7.18
N PRO A 46 16.30 21.70 7.52
CA PRO A 46 16.38 23.07 8.00
C PRO A 46 15.90 24.05 6.92
N PRO A 47 15.31 25.20 7.32
CA PRO A 47 14.92 26.23 6.37
C PRO A 47 16.15 26.78 5.62
N PRO A 48 15.99 27.19 4.35
CA PRO A 48 17.08 27.80 3.60
C PRO A 48 17.56 29.10 4.29
N PRO A 49 18.86 29.43 4.22
CA PRO A 49 19.38 30.68 4.75
C PRO A 49 18.71 31.85 4.02
N SER A 50 18.25 32.84 4.78
CA SER A 50 17.74 34.12 4.27
C SER A 50 18.87 34.92 3.61
N GLY A 51 19.24 34.53 2.39
CA GLY A 51 20.17 35.26 1.54
C GLY A 51 19.47 36.45 0.91
N GLN A 52 19.98 37.65 1.18
CA GLN A 52 19.63 38.89 0.50
C GLN A 52 19.81 38.72 -1.01
N VAL A 53 18.70 38.70 -1.76
CA VAL A 53 18.73 38.85 -3.22
C VAL A 53 18.87 40.34 -3.51
N GLY A 54 20.00 40.69 -4.11
CA GLY A 54 20.29 42.04 -4.60
C GLY A 54 19.30 42.50 -5.66
N SER A 55 19.09 43.80 -5.66
CA SER A 55 18.16 44.56 -6.50
C SER A 55 18.23 44.19 -7.99
N ALA A 56 17.12 43.69 -8.51
CA ALA A 56 16.75 43.80 -9.91
C ALA A 56 15.41 44.54 -9.98
N GLN A 57 15.40 45.55 -10.83
CA GLN A 57 14.43 46.64 -10.91
C GLN A 57 12.99 46.18 -11.18
N GLU A 58 12.06 46.64 -10.35
CA GLU A 58 10.61 46.58 -10.57
C GLU A 58 10.18 47.34 -11.83
N PRO A 59 9.16 46.85 -12.56
CA PRO A 59 8.17 47.70 -13.18
C PRO A 59 6.85 47.70 -12.38
N ALA A 60 6.32 48.91 -12.20
CA ALA A 60 5.16 49.34 -11.42
C ALA A 60 3.81 48.63 -11.73
N PRO A 61 2.78 48.77 -10.86
CA PRO A 61 1.70 47.81 -10.69
C PRO A 61 0.43 48.10 -11.52
N GLY A 62 -0.23 47.03 -11.97
CA GLY A 62 -1.64 47.02 -12.41
C GLY A 62 -2.56 46.46 -11.30
N PRO A 63 -3.87 46.74 -11.33
CA PRO A 63 -4.70 46.77 -10.13
C PRO A 63 -5.03 45.38 -9.60
N ALA A 64 -5.07 45.33 -8.27
CA ALA A 64 -5.39 44.18 -7.45
C ALA A 64 -6.85 43.72 -7.61
N GLU A 65 -7.05 42.41 -7.68
CA GLU A 65 -8.12 41.75 -6.94
C GLU A 65 -7.48 40.70 -6.03
N GLY A 66 -7.54 40.99 -4.73
CA GLY A 66 -6.81 40.26 -3.70
C GLY A 66 -7.51 38.98 -3.26
N ILE A 67 -6.71 37.95 -2.99
CA ILE A 67 -7.13 36.83 -2.15
C ILE A 67 -6.27 36.87 -0.89
N HIS A 68 -6.89 37.40 0.16
CA HIS A 68 -6.40 37.43 1.53
C HIS A 68 -6.24 35.98 2.03
N CYS A 69 -5.01 35.54 2.28
CA CYS A 69 -4.75 34.20 2.77
C CYS A 69 -4.93 34.18 4.30
N SER A 70 -6.15 33.96 4.76
CA SER A 70 -6.45 33.76 6.18
C SER A 70 -5.89 32.41 6.67
N HIS A 71 -5.34 32.39 7.88
CA HIS A 71 -4.70 31.25 8.57
C HIS A 71 -5.54 29.95 8.67
N ALA A 72 -6.75 29.88 8.12
CA ALA A 72 -7.61 28.70 8.03
C ALA A 72 -7.31 27.79 6.82
N ALA A 73 -6.50 28.22 5.84
CA ALA A 73 -6.23 27.48 4.60
C ALA A 73 -5.44 26.17 4.78
N LEU A 74 -4.80 25.95 5.94
CA LEU A 74 -4.06 24.71 6.24
C LEU A 74 -4.98 23.53 6.59
N ALA A 75 -6.27 23.78 6.84
CA ALA A 75 -7.23 22.75 7.25
C ALA A 75 -8.03 22.13 6.09
N CYS A 76 -7.93 22.66 4.86
CA CYS A 76 -8.66 22.14 3.70
C CYS A 76 -7.67 21.59 2.64
N PRO A 77 -7.40 20.28 2.64
CA PRO A 77 -6.51 19.64 1.65
C PRO A 77 -6.91 19.91 0.19
N CYS A 78 -8.20 20.16 -0.06
CA CYS A 78 -8.76 20.48 -1.38
C CYS A 78 -8.35 21.87 -1.91
N LEU A 79 -8.17 22.87 -1.03
CA LEU A 79 -7.81 24.23 -1.45
C LEU A 79 -6.32 24.38 -1.79
N CYS A 80 -5.44 23.51 -1.27
CA CYS A 80 -4.03 23.56 -1.64
C CYS A 80 -3.78 23.00 -3.04
N LEU A 81 -4.46 21.90 -3.43
CA LEU A 81 -4.26 21.27 -4.75
C LEU A 81 -4.81 22.05 -5.95
N SER A 82 -5.60 23.11 -5.71
CA SER A 82 -6.22 23.91 -6.77
C SER A 82 -5.28 24.96 -7.38
N GLN A 83 -4.10 25.20 -6.78
CA GLN A 83 -3.11 26.11 -7.35
C GLN A 83 -2.42 25.46 -8.57
N ALA A 84 -2.34 26.20 -9.69
CA ALA A 84 -1.79 25.69 -10.95
C ALA A 84 -0.35 25.12 -10.81
N ALA A 85 0.43 25.64 -9.86
CA ALA A 85 1.78 25.16 -9.54
C ALA A 85 1.81 23.71 -9.01
N ASP A 86 0.75 23.24 -8.35
CA ASP A 86 0.65 21.87 -7.84
C ASP A 86 0.16 20.87 -8.91
N ARG A 87 -0.46 21.34 -10.01
CA ARG A 87 -0.97 20.49 -11.10
C ARG A 87 0.13 20.11 -12.12
N LEU A 88 1.09 21.00 -12.38
CA LEU A 88 2.21 20.78 -13.30
C LEU A 88 3.07 19.54 -12.97
N PRO A 89 3.43 19.25 -11.70
CA PRO A 89 4.23 18.07 -11.33
C PRO A 89 3.41 16.77 -11.20
N LEU A 90 2.12 16.76 -11.53
CA LEU A 90 1.22 15.59 -11.50
C LEU A 90 0.81 15.17 -12.93
N ASP A 91 1.62 15.52 -13.92
CA ASP A 91 1.33 15.24 -15.32
C ASP A 91 1.33 13.73 -15.66
N ALA A 92 0.81 13.40 -16.85
CA ALA A 92 0.58 12.02 -17.28
C ALA A 92 1.83 11.14 -17.25
N ARG A 93 3.03 11.73 -17.28
CA ARG A 93 4.32 11.04 -17.16
C ARG A 93 4.45 10.22 -15.87
N TRP A 94 3.89 10.69 -14.76
CA TRP A 94 3.98 10.01 -13.45
C TRP A 94 2.90 8.95 -13.25
N VAL A 95 1.80 9.07 -13.99
CA VAL A 95 0.61 8.21 -13.92
C VAL A 95 0.53 7.28 -15.13
N SER A 96 1.61 7.19 -15.94
CA SER A 96 1.63 6.39 -17.16
C SER A 96 1.31 4.92 -16.85
N SER A 97 0.38 4.38 -17.65
CA SER A 97 -0.18 3.05 -17.48
C SER A 97 0.68 2.03 -18.20
N GLY A 98 1.57 1.38 -17.45
CA GLY A 98 2.49 0.39 -18.01
C GLY A 98 1.82 -0.58 -18.98
N GLN A 99 2.31 -0.58 -20.23
CA GLN A 99 2.18 -1.70 -21.17
C GLN A 99 3.00 -2.90 -20.64
N VAL A 100 2.89 -4.05 -21.30
CA VAL A 100 3.65 -5.24 -20.92
C VAL A 100 5.15 -4.96 -21.10
N GLY A 101 5.88 -4.79 -19.99
CA GLY A 101 7.32 -4.52 -19.96
C GLY A 101 7.74 -3.17 -19.37
N GLU A 102 6.78 -2.28 -19.09
CA GLU A 102 7.05 -0.92 -18.59
C GLU A 102 6.98 -0.86 -17.04
N PHE A 103 7.73 0.07 -16.45
CA PHE A 103 7.65 0.37 -15.02
C PHE A 103 6.23 0.82 -14.66
N CYS A 104 5.53 0.04 -13.81
CA CYS A 104 4.22 0.41 -13.31
C CYS A 104 4.35 0.85 -11.84
N PRO A 105 4.36 2.17 -11.54
CA PRO A 105 4.55 2.68 -10.18
C PRO A 105 3.57 2.07 -9.17
N GLY A 106 2.31 1.87 -9.58
CA GLY A 106 1.28 1.30 -8.73
C GLY A 106 1.53 -0.17 -8.36
N GLY A 107 2.03 -0.99 -9.30
CA GLY A 107 2.41 -2.37 -9.02
C GLY A 107 3.57 -2.46 -8.03
N TRP A 108 4.59 -1.62 -8.22
CA TRP A 108 5.74 -1.52 -7.31
C TRP A 108 5.35 -0.98 -5.94
N ALA A 109 4.43 0.00 -5.88
CA ALA A 109 3.92 0.54 -4.62
C ALA A 109 3.12 -0.49 -3.83
N LEU A 110 2.22 -1.23 -4.48
CA LEU A 110 1.47 -2.28 -3.80
C LEU A 110 2.38 -3.42 -3.33
N ALA A 111 3.35 -3.83 -4.16
CA ALA A 111 4.33 -4.84 -3.76
C ALA A 111 5.14 -4.40 -2.54
N ARG A 112 5.64 -3.15 -2.53
CA ARG A 112 6.37 -2.58 -1.37
C ARG A 112 5.48 -2.46 -0.13
N LEU A 113 4.21 -2.09 -0.27
CA LEU A 113 3.26 -2.08 0.84
C LEU A 113 3.18 -3.48 1.49
N LEU A 114 2.99 -4.52 0.68
CA LEU A 114 2.84 -5.90 1.17
C LEU A 114 4.12 -6.45 1.81
N ILE A 115 5.29 -5.95 1.40
CA ILE A 115 6.59 -6.35 1.96
C ILE A 115 6.89 -5.59 3.26
N VAL A 116 6.73 -4.27 3.27
CA VAL A 116 7.08 -3.40 4.41
C VAL A 116 6.03 -3.52 5.52
N TYR A 117 4.77 -3.71 5.15
CA TYR A 117 3.63 -3.80 6.07
C TYR A 117 2.89 -5.13 5.88
N PRO A 118 3.46 -6.26 6.31
CA PRO A 118 2.96 -7.59 5.97
C PRO A 118 1.55 -7.90 6.48
N TRP A 119 1.06 -7.18 7.51
CA TRP A 119 -0.33 -7.30 7.96
C TRP A 119 -1.36 -6.93 6.89
N THR A 120 -0.97 -6.11 5.90
CA THR A 120 -1.84 -5.72 4.79
C THR A 120 -2.13 -6.87 3.82
N GLN A 121 -1.33 -7.93 3.83
CA GLN A 121 -1.53 -9.11 2.98
C GLN A 121 -2.87 -9.81 3.24
N ARG A 122 -3.45 -9.67 4.44
CA ARG A 122 -4.76 -10.26 4.80
C ARG A 122 -5.90 -9.83 3.86
N PHE A 123 -5.80 -8.65 3.26
CA PHE A 123 -6.80 -8.12 2.31
C PHE A 123 -6.68 -8.73 0.92
N PHE A 124 -5.61 -9.48 0.65
CA PHE A 124 -5.24 -10.02 -0.67
C PHE A 124 -5.13 -11.54 -0.67
N ALA A 125 -5.90 -12.23 0.17
CA ALA A 125 -5.87 -13.70 0.28
C ALA A 125 -6.09 -14.43 -1.06
N THR A 126 -6.82 -13.82 -2.00
CA THR A 126 -7.09 -14.37 -3.34
C THR A 126 -5.94 -14.17 -4.34
N PHE A 127 -4.87 -13.46 -3.98
CA PHE A 127 -3.75 -13.17 -4.89
C PHE A 127 -2.74 -14.32 -4.97
N GLY A 128 -2.97 -15.41 -4.24
CA GLY A 128 -2.08 -16.57 -4.22
C GLY A 128 -0.86 -16.34 -3.34
N ASN A 129 0.32 -16.74 -3.81
CA ASN A 129 1.53 -16.73 -2.99
C ASN A 129 2.04 -15.30 -2.73
N LEU A 130 2.03 -14.88 -1.45
CA LEU A 130 2.58 -13.61 -0.95
C LEU A 130 3.63 -13.84 0.16
N SER A 131 4.14 -15.06 0.32
CA SER A 131 4.99 -15.45 1.46
C SER A 131 6.42 -14.89 1.47
N SER A 132 6.90 -14.36 0.35
CA SER A 132 8.25 -13.80 0.25
C SER A 132 8.30 -12.57 -0.65
N PRO A 133 9.28 -11.66 -0.48
CA PRO A 133 9.44 -10.49 -1.35
C PRO A 133 9.50 -10.83 -2.84
N THR A 134 10.23 -11.89 -3.21
CA THR A 134 10.31 -12.37 -4.60
C THR A 134 8.96 -12.84 -5.12
N ALA A 135 8.20 -13.58 -4.31
CA ALA A 135 6.85 -14.01 -4.69
C ALA A 135 5.91 -12.81 -4.88
N ILE A 136 5.96 -11.82 -3.98
CA ILE A 136 5.14 -10.60 -4.07
C ILE A 136 5.48 -9.78 -5.31
N LEU A 137 6.77 -9.54 -5.58
CA LEU A 137 7.23 -8.75 -6.73
C LEU A 137 6.89 -9.42 -8.08
N GLY A 138 6.97 -10.76 -8.13
CA GLY A 138 6.62 -11.54 -9.31
C GLY A 138 5.11 -11.77 -9.51
N ASN A 139 4.27 -11.35 -8.57
CA ASN A 139 2.86 -11.72 -8.57
C ASN A 139 2.04 -10.88 -9.60
N PRO A 140 1.40 -11.53 -10.60
CA PRO A 140 0.64 -10.81 -11.62
C PRO A 140 -0.62 -10.12 -11.07
N MET A 141 -1.24 -10.68 -10.03
CA MET A 141 -2.43 -10.09 -9.38
C MET A 141 -2.06 -8.83 -8.61
N VAL A 142 -0.91 -8.83 -7.92
CA VAL A 142 -0.36 -7.62 -7.27
C VAL A 142 -0.12 -6.52 -8.30
N ARG A 143 0.52 -6.84 -9.43
CA ARG A 143 0.76 -5.88 -10.51
C ARG A 143 -0.54 -5.33 -11.10
N ALA A 144 -1.50 -6.20 -11.39
CA ALA A 144 -2.80 -5.82 -11.96
C ALA A 144 -3.61 -4.94 -11.00
N HIS A 145 -3.61 -5.25 -9.71
CA HIS A 145 -4.29 -4.44 -8.71
C HIS A 145 -3.59 -3.11 -8.46
N GLY A 146 -2.25 -3.11 -8.39
CA GLY A 146 -1.46 -1.89 -8.31
C GLY A 146 -1.71 -0.94 -9.50
N LYS A 147 -1.94 -1.49 -10.70
CA LYS A 147 -2.37 -0.68 -11.86
C LYS A 147 -3.72 0.00 -11.59
N LYS A 148 -4.71 -0.71 -11.04
CA LYS A 148 -6.01 -0.11 -10.68
C LYS A 148 -5.86 1.01 -9.64
N VAL A 149 -4.98 0.81 -8.65
CA VAL A 149 -4.64 1.85 -7.66
C VAL A 149 -4.08 3.08 -8.36
N LEU A 150 -3.10 2.95 -9.25
CA LEU A 150 -2.53 4.11 -9.94
C LEU A 150 -3.54 4.80 -10.88
N THR A 151 -4.41 4.02 -11.54
CA THR A 151 -5.50 4.57 -12.34
C THR A 151 -6.43 5.45 -11.52
N SER A 152 -6.79 5.06 -10.28
CA SER A 152 -7.65 5.88 -9.42
C SER A 152 -6.99 7.19 -9.00
N PHE A 153 -5.66 7.21 -8.77
CA PHE A 153 -4.92 8.47 -8.59
C PHE A 153 -5.00 9.37 -9.84
N GLY A 154 -4.93 8.80 -11.04
CA GLY A 154 -5.16 9.54 -12.29
C GLY A 154 -6.56 10.12 -12.41
N GLU A 155 -7.58 9.41 -11.92
CA GLU A 155 -8.95 9.91 -11.83
C GLU A 155 -9.08 11.03 -10.79
N ALA A 156 -8.36 10.94 -9.66
CA ALA A 156 -8.29 12.01 -8.66
C ALA A 156 -7.75 13.31 -9.26
N VAL A 157 -6.63 13.24 -9.99
CA VAL A 157 -6.02 14.39 -10.68
C VAL A 157 -6.99 15.05 -11.66
N LYS A 158 -7.85 14.27 -12.33
CA LYS A 158 -8.86 14.80 -13.25
C LYS A 158 -10.05 15.45 -12.55
N ASN A 159 -10.29 15.11 -11.28
CA ASN A 159 -11.49 15.49 -10.53
C ASN A 159 -11.18 16.22 -9.22
N LEU A 160 -10.10 17.03 -9.18
CA LEU A 160 -9.61 17.67 -7.95
C LEU A 160 -10.68 18.40 -7.14
N ASP A 161 -11.59 19.09 -7.82
CA ASP A 161 -12.65 19.89 -7.18
C ASP A 161 -13.83 19.04 -6.66
N SER A 162 -13.87 17.76 -7.02
CA SER A 162 -14.97 16.83 -6.70
C SER A 162 -14.49 15.46 -6.20
N ILE A 163 -13.24 15.36 -5.71
CA ILE A 163 -12.62 14.09 -5.30
C ILE A 163 -13.51 13.27 -4.35
N LYS A 164 -14.15 13.90 -3.35
CA LYS A 164 -15.01 13.16 -2.41
C LYS A 164 -16.14 12.40 -3.13
N LYS A 165 -16.78 13.04 -4.11
CA LYS A 165 -17.84 12.41 -4.92
C LYS A 165 -17.27 11.31 -5.81
N SER A 166 -16.12 11.54 -6.45
CA SER A 166 -15.45 10.56 -7.30
C SER A 166 -15.04 9.30 -6.55
N PHE A 167 -14.66 9.43 -5.27
CA PHE A 167 -14.19 8.31 -4.45
C PHE A 167 -15.27 7.70 -3.53
N ALA A 168 -16.49 8.23 -3.48
CA ALA A 168 -17.53 7.76 -2.55
C ALA A 168 -17.84 6.26 -2.69
N GLN A 169 -17.97 5.76 -3.92
CA GLN A 169 -18.21 4.32 -4.17
C GLN A 169 -17.02 3.47 -3.71
N LEU A 170 -15.80 3.94 -3.96
CA LEU A 170 -14.58 3.25 -3.56
C LEU A 170 -14.40 3.26 -2.04
N SER A 171 -14.77 4.37 -1.38
CA SER A 171 -14.78 4.52 0.08
C SER A 171 -15.70 3.50 0.73
N LYS A 172 -16.95 3.39 0.28
CA LYS A 172 -17.92 2.39 0.76
C LYS A 172 -17.44 0.96 0.56
N LEU A 173 -16.84 0.66 -0.59
CA LEU A 173 -16.27 -0.67 -0.83
C LEU A 173 -15.20 -1.03 0.20
N HIS A 174 -14.29 -0.09 0.50
CA HIS A 174 -13.19 -0.34 1.42
C HIS A 174 -13.64 -0.40 2.89
N CYS A 175 -14.68 0.36 3.25
CA CYS A 175 -15.34 0.29 4.55
C CYS A 175 -16.15 -1.01 4.70
N ASP A 176 -17.24 -1.13 3.95
CA ASP A 176 -18.31 -2.11 4.20
C ASP A 176 -17.95 -3.54 3.80
N LYS A 177 -17.06 -3.70 2.81
CA LYS A 177 -16.72 -5.02 2.25
C LYS A 177 -15.33 -5.45 2.63
N LEU A 178 -14.35 -4.56 2.47
CA LEU A 178 -12.95 -4.93 2.70
C LEU A 178 -12.48 -4.68 4.13
N HIS A 179 -13.22 -3.89 4.93
CA HIS A 179 -12.89 -3.54 6.31
C HIS A 179 -11.44 -3.06 6.46
N VAL A 180 -10.98 -2.25 5.50
CA VAL A 180 -9.60 -1.74 5.46
C VAL A 180 -9.50 -0.57 6.40
N ASP A 181 -8.63 -0.63 7.40
CA ASP A 181 -8.37 0.51 8.29
C ASP A 181 -7.89 1.74 7.46
N PRO A 182 -8.49 2.93 7.63
CA PRO A 182 -8.13 4.15 6.91
C PRO A 182 -6.63 4.50 6.94
N GLU A 183 -5.91 4.12 7.99
CA GLU A 183 -4.48 4.39 8.11
C GLU A 183 -3.69 3.68 6.99
N ASN A 184 -4.16 2.54 6.50
CA ASN A 184 -3.50 1.83 5.40
C ASN A 184 -3.50 2.63 4.08
N PHE A 185 -4.45 3.55 3.88
CA PHE A 185 -4.43 4.43 2.70
C PHE A 185 -3.29 5.44 2.76
N ARG A 186 -2.97 5.94 3.96
CA ARG A 186 -1.82 6.83 4.16
C ARG A 186 -0.52 6.08 3.90
N LEU A 187 -0.39 4.88 4.45
CA LEU A 187 0.77 4.01 4.23
C LEU A 187 1.01 3.72 2.74
N LEU A 188 -0.05 3.41 1.98
CA LEU A 188 0.04 3.20 0.53
C LEU A 188 0.47 4.48 -0.21
N GLY A 189 -0.06 5.63 0.20
CA GLY A 189 0.34 6.94 -0.32
C GLY A 189 1.83 7.26 -0.11
N ASP A 190 2.33 7.02 1.11
CA ASP A 190 3.73 7.26 1.45
C ASP A 190 4.67 6.30 0.69
N ILE A 191 4.29 5.02 0.57
CA ILE A 191 5.04 4.05 -0.23
C ILE A 191 5.07 4.45 -1.71
N LEU A 192 3.96 4.95 -2.27
CA LEU A 192 3.90 5.42 -3.65
C LEU A 192 4.90 6.56 -3.89
N ILE A 193 4.99 7.53 -2.96
CA ILE A 193 5.97 8.62 -3.05
C ILE A 193 7.41 8.08 -3.05
N VAL A 194 7.73 7.13 -2.17
CA VAL A 194 9.07 6.50 -2.13
C VAL A 194 9.38 5.78 -3.45
N VAL A 195 8.39 5.12 -4.05
CA VAL A 195 8.54 4.42 -5.33
C VAL A 195 8.81 5.39 -6.47
N LEU A 196 8.06 6.50 -6.53
CA LEU A 196 8.26 7.55 -7.54
C LEU A 196 9.63 8.21 -7.37
N ALA A 197 10.00 8.58 -6.15
CA ALA A 197 11.32 9.15 -5.85
C ALA A 197 12.47 8.22 -6.27
N GLY A 198 12.37 6.93 -5.95
CA GLY A 198 13.39 5.95 -6.29
C GLY A 198 13.50 5.68 -7.80
N HIS A 199 12.42 5.83 -8.57
CA HIS A 199 12.43 5.59 -10.02
C HIS A 199 12.91 6.81 -10.82
N PHE A 200 12.38 7.99 -10.49
CA PHE A 200 12.66 9.23 -11.23
C PHE A 200 13.89 9.97 -10.69
N GLY A 201 14.39 9.61 -9.51
CA GLY A 201 15.65 10.13 -8.97
C GLY A 201 15.67 11.66 -8.92
N LYS A 202 16.60 12.27 -9.65
CA LYS A 202 16.77 13.74 -9.68
C LYS A 202 15.59 14.48 -10.30
N ASP A 203 14.79 13.82 -11.13
CA ASP A 203 13.61 14.41 -11.75
C ASP A 203 12.43 14.52 -10.77
N PHE A 204 12.46 13.75 -9.67
CA PHE A 204 11.51 13.87 -8.57
C PHE A 204 11.95 14.98 -7.61
N THR A 205 11.76 16.23 -8.06
CA THR A 205 12.18 17.40 -7.30
C THR A 205 11.43 17.53 -5.97
N PRO A 206 11.95 18.31 -4.99
CA PRO A 206 11.24 18.57 -3.74
C PRO A 206 9.83 19.16 -3.94
N ALA A 207 9.63 19.98 -4.98
CA ALA A 207 8.32 20.50 -5.34
C ALA A 207 7.37 19.38 -5.82
N CYS A 208 7.87 18.44 -6.64
CA CYS A 208 7.10 17.27 -7.06
C CYS A 208 6.73 16.39 -5.87
N GLN A 209 7.68 16.13 -4.96
CA GLN A 209 7.42 15.39 -3.72
C GLN A 209 6.33 16.06 -2.88
N ALA A 210 6.38 17.38 -2.70
CA ALA A 210 5.37 18.12 -1.95
C ALA A 210 3.98 18.03 -2.60
N ALA A 211 3.90 18.13 -3.93
CA ALA A 211 2.65 17.98 -4.68
C ALA A 211 2.05 16.58 -4.50
N TRP A 212 2.87 15.53 -4.63
CA TRP A 212 2.45 14.15 -4.39
C TRP A 212 2.04 13.90 -2.95
N GLN A 213 2.75 14.46 -1.96
CA GLN A 213 2.36 14.39 -0.55
C GLN A 213 0.98 15.00 -0.29
N LYS A 214 0.66 16.14 -0.90
CA LYS A 214 -0.68 16.73 -0.78
C LYS A 214 -1.72 15.84 -1.47
N MET A 215 -1.44 15.35 -2.68
CA MET A 215 -2.34 14.48 -3.44
C MET A 215 -2.70 13.21 -2.66
N VAL A 216 -1.71 12.46 -2.17
CA VAL A 216 -1.99 11.20 -1.47
C VAL A 216 -2.78 11.42 -0.18
N ARG A 217 -2.59 12.55 0.51
CA ARG A 217 -3.39 12.93 1.68
C ARG A 217 -4.83 13.24 1.31
N VAL A 218 -5.06 13.96 0.22
CA VAL A 218 -6.41 14.26 -0.27
C VAL A 218 -7.14 12.98 -0.65
N VAL A 219 -6.48 12.08 -1.38
CA VAL A 219 -7.05 10.78 -1.77
C VAL A 219 -7.33 9.90 -0.56
N ALA A 220 -6.39 9.78 0.38
CA ALA A 220 -6.60 9.01 1.60
C ALA A 220 -7.78 9.56 2.43
N HIS A 221 -7.86 10.89 2.58
CA HIS A 221 -8.98 11.53 3.26
C HIS A 221 -10.33 11.28 2.55
N ALA A 222 -10.34 11.29 1.20
CA ALA A 222 -11.55 11.01 0.43
C ALA A 222 -11.98 9.54 0.52
N LEU A 223 -11.02 8.61 0.53
CA LEU A 223 -11.28 7.18 0.73
C LEU A 223 -11.79 6.85 2.13
N ALA A 224 -11.41 7.66 3.14
CA ALA A 224 -11.89 7.51 4.51
C ALA A 224 -13.24 8.21 4.78
N HIS A 225 -13.83 8.89 3.79
CA HIS A 225 -14.96 9.79 4.05
C HIS A 225 -16.26 9.08 4.42
N GLU A 226 -16.53 7.91 3.84
CA GLU A 226 -17.74 7.12 4.09
C GLU A 226 -17.52 6.00 5.11
N TYR A 227 -16.54 6.15 6.00
CA TYR A 227 -16.31 5.22 7.12
C TYR A 227 -17.21 5.64 8.29
N HIS A 228 -18.28 4.87 8.52
CA HIS A 228 -19.29 5.10 9.57
C HIS A 228 -19.34 3.94 10.56
#